data_AF-X1PAY2-F1
#
_entry.id   AF-X1PAY2-F1
#
_cell.length_a   1.000
_cell.length_b   1.000
_cell.length_c   1.000
_cell.angle_alpha   90.00
_cell.angle_beta   90.00
_cell.angle_gamma   90.00
#
_symmetry.space_group_name_H-M   'P 1'
#
loop_
_entity.id
_entity.type
_entity.pdbx_description
1 polymer ?
#
loop_
_entity_poly.entity_id
_entity_poly.type
_entity_poly.pdbx_seq_one_letter_code
_entity_poly.pdbx_strand_id
1 'polypeptide(L)'
;MPKGTTIKLSLERSDYGVVGHDSMANIFSTIVDVTVPGGVNYILYDHTPFVIKLADENNAALGRNGEIIIGCKRAGDTLVKQLYRFDYGVFYTLTTTQQRDLDHRDMVSLTMGWPYAICLGNEHLIIQVKHSTEVDISQVANLIEFNVNRIAKIQI
;
A
#
# COMPACT_ATOMS: atom_id res chain seq x y z
N MET A 1 27.93 -3.65 5.91
CA MET A 1 26.58 -3.84 5.32
C MET A 1 26.21 -2.56 4.58
N PRO A 2 25.67 -2.61 3.35
CA PRO A 2 25.14 -1.42 2.70
C PRO A 2 24.04 -0.82 3.59
N LYS A 3 24.15 0.46 3.95
CA LYS A 3 23.08 1.16 4.67
C LYS A 3 21.96 1.42 3.67
N GLY A 4 20.79 0.82 3.89
CA GLY A 4 19.58 1.14 3.11
C GLY A 4 19.17 2.59 3.36
N THR A 5 18.58 3.22 2.35
CA THR A 5 17.99 4.55 2.53
C THR A 5 16.49 4.38 2.73
N THR A 6 15.96 4.84 3.85
CA THR A 6 14.52 4.97 4.03
C THR A 6 14.00 6.09 3.13
N ILE A 7 13.06 5.77 2.26
CA ILE A 7 12.35 6.74 1.43
C ILE A 7 10.88 6.71 1.78
N LYS A 8 10.26 7.89 1.82
CA LYS A 8 8.81 8.00 1.88
C LYS A 8 8.29 7.78 0.47
N LEU A 9 7.46 6.76 0.29
CA LEU A 9 6.64 6.64 -0.90
C LEU A 9 5.35 7.38 -0.61
N SER A 10 5.19 8.54 -1.23
CA SER A 10 3.91 9.21 -1.38
C SER A 10 3.46 8.92 -2.80
N LEU A 11 2.38 8.15 -2.92
CA LEU A 11 1.86 7.74 -4.23
C LEU A 11 0.91 8.81 -4.72
N GLU A 12 1.22 9.37 -5.89
CA GLU A 12 0.41 10.38 -6.54
C GLU A 12 -0.54 9.72 -7.55
N ARG A 13 -1.51 10.48 -8.04
CA ARG A 13 -2.56 10.00 -8.96
C ARG A 13 -2.03 9.21 -10.17
N SER A 14 -0.80 9.48 -10.63
CA SER A 14 -0.15 8.78 -11.74
C SER A 14 0.35 7.36 -11.41
N ASP A 15 0.47 7.02 -10.13
CA ASP A 15 1.01 5.73 -9.66
C ASP A 15 -0.08 4.65 -9.49
N TYR A 16 -1.34 5.04 -9.72
CA TYR A 16 -2.49 4.17 -9.62
C TYR A 16 -2.73 3.47 -10.97
N GLY A 17 -2.63 2.14 -10.98
CA GLY A 17 -2.96 1.33 -12.16
C GLY A 17 -4.46 1.34 -12.43
N VAL A 18 -4.86 1.46 -13.69
CA VAL A 18 -6.26 1.25 -14.10
C VAL A 18 -6.55 -0.25 -14.06
N VAL A 19 -7.42 -0.71 -13.17
CA VAL A 19 -7.79 -2.13 -13.08
C VAL A 19 -9.28 -2.31 -13.37
N GLY A 20 -9.57 -3.09 -14.43
CA GLY A 20 -10.92 -3.45 -14.85
C GLY A 20 -11.64 -4.36 -13.84
N HIS A 21 -12.96 -4.26 -13.81
CA HIS A 21 -13.81 -4.77 -12.74
C HIS A 21 -14.38 -6.14 -13.09
N ASP A 22 -14.54 -6.99 -12.07
CA ASP A 22 -15.51 -8.09 -12.08
C ASP A 22 -16.47 -7.92 -10.90
N SER A 23 -17.76 -8.05 -11.20
CA SER A 23 -18.88 -7.61 -10.36
C SER A 23 -19.24 -8.57 -9.21
N MET A 24 -19.60 -7.95 -8.08
CA MET A 24 -20.44 -8.40 -6.95
C MET A 24 -19.80 -9.18 -5.78
N ALA A 25 -19.96 -8.57 -4.59
CA ALA A 25 -19.64 -9.00 -3.22
C ALA A 25 -18.14 -9.24 -2.93
N ASN A 26 -17.49 -8.19 -2.41
CA ASN A 26 -16.04 -8.02 -2.19
C ASN A 26 -15.30 -7.51 -3.43
N ILE A 27 -15.48 -6.22 -3.74
CA ILE A 27 -14.72 -5.55 -4.79
C ILE A 27 -13.26 -5.55 -4.35
N PHE A 28 -12.39 -6.27 -5.09
CA PHE A 28 -10.94 -6.15 -4.94
C PHE A 28 -10.43 -5.14 -5.97
N SER A 29 -10.32 -3.88 -5.56
CA SER A 29 -9.73 -2.84 -6.38
C SER A 29 -8.22 -2.84 -6.17
N THR A 30 -7.44 -3.16 -7.20
CA THR A 30 -6.01 -2.81 -7.18
C THR A 30 -5.92 -1.32 -7.41
N ILE A 31 -5.51 -0.59 -6.38
CA ILE A 31 -5.46 0.87 -6.43
C ILE A 31 -4.04 1.39 -6.67
N VAL A 32 -3.02 0.58 -6.40
CA VAL A 32 -1.61 0.91 -6.68
C VAL A 32 -0.98 -0.25 -7.42
N ASP A 33 -0.28 0.06 -8.51
CA ASP A 33 0.57 -0.89 -9.23
C ASP A 33 1.86 -0.18 -9.67
N VAL A 34 2.88 -0.20 -8.80
CA VAL A 34 4.14 0.53 -9.02
C VAL A 34 5.29 -0.44 -9.26
N THR A 35 5.95 -0.29 -10.40
CA THR A 35 7.17 -1.02 -10.70
C THR A 35 8.32 -0.55 -9.81
N VAL A 36 8.90 -1.47 -9.05
CA VAL A 36 10.13 -1.23 -8.28
C VAL A 36 11.26 -0.96 -9.26
N PRO A 37 11.98 0.17 -9.15
CA PRO A 37 13.01 0.52 -10.12
C PRO A 37 14.08 -0.57 -10.27
N GLY A 38 14.51 -0.79 -11.51
CA GLY A 38 15.60 -1.72 -11.81
C GLY A 38 16.87 -1.37 -11.03
N GLY A 39 17.53 -2.39 -10.49
CA GLY A 39 18.78 -2.23 -9.73
C GLY A 39 18.60 -1.90 -8.24
N VAL A 40 17.37 -1.79 -7.74
CA VAL A 40 17.09 -1.68 -6.30
C VAL A 40 16.03 -2.67 -5.85
N ASN A 41 16.03 -2.99 -4.57
CA ASN A 41 14.97 -3.73 -3.89
C ASN A 41 14.31 -2.82 -2.86
N TYR A 42 12.99 -2.91 -2.72
CA TYR A 42 12.25 -2.28 -1.63
C TYR A 42 12.07 -3.28 -0.49
N ILE A 43 12.44 -2.86 0.71
CA ILE A 43 12.26 -3.63 1.94
C ILE A 43 11.22 -2.94 2.79
N LEU A 44 10.16 -3.67 3.11
CA LEU A 44 9.17 -3.27 4.11
C LEU A 44 9.49 -4.04 5.39
N TYR A 45 9.73 -3.32 6.48
CA TYR A 45 9.97 -3.93 7.78
C TYR A 45 8.66 -4.18 8.49
N ASP A 46 8.63 -5.19 9.35
CA ASP A 46 7.54 -5.34 10.32
C ASP A 46 7.26 -4.02 11.05
N HIS A 47 6.01 -3.79 11.43
CA HIS A 47 5.53 -2.56 12.06
C HIS A 47 5.78 -1.27 11.25
N THR A 48 5.82 -1.35 9.92
CA THR A 48 5.86 -0.15 9.07
C THR A 48 4.59 0.69 9.33
N PRO A 49 4.72 2.00 9.66
CA PRO A 49 3.57 2.88 9.81
C PRO A 49 3.04 3.31 8.45
N PHE A 50 1.72 3.32 8.32
CA PHE A 50 1.02 3.72 7.10
C PHE A 50 0.16 4.96 7.33
N VAL A 51 0.01 5.79 6.31
CA VAL A 51 -1.00 6.85 6.25
C VAL A 51 -1.89 6.52 5.08
N ILE A 52 -3.18 6.31 5.32
CA ILE A 52 -4.14 5.88 4.30
C ILE A 52 -5.44 6.67 4.43
N LYS A 53 -5.85 7.27 3.31
CA LYS A 53 -7.19 7.80 3.07
C LYS A 53 -7.64 7.41 1.68
N LEU A 54 -8.88 6.91 1.59
CA LEU A 54 -9.48 6.44 0.36
C LEU A 54 -10.88 7.04 0.22
N ALA A 55 -11.24 7.42 -0.99
CA ALA A 55 -12.53 8.00 -1.35
C ALA A 55 -13.22 7.25 -2.49
N ASP A 56 -14.54 7.31 -2.49
CA ASP A 56 -15.39 6.82 -3.57
C ASP A 56 -15.58 7.88 -4.68
N GLU A 57 -16.33 7.54 -5.73
CA GLU A 57 -16.63 8.42 -6.87
C GLU A 57 -17.28 9.77 -6.50
N ASN A 58 -17.92 9.84 -5.32
CA ASN A 58 -18.54 11.06 -4.79
C ASN A 58 -17.58 11.88 -3.91
N ASN A 59 -16.30 11.52 -3.91
CA ASN A 59 -15.26 12.05 -3.02
C ASN A 59 -15.58 11.84 -1.53
N ALA A 60 -16.44 10.89 -1.19
CA ALA A 60 -16.76 10.54 0.18
C ALA A 60 -15.74 9.52 0.70
N ALA A 61 -15.33 9.67 1.96
CA ALA A 61 -14.42 8.70 2.57
C ALA A 61 -15.06 7.31 2.57
N LEU A 62 -14.28 6.29 2.20
CA LEU A 62 -14.74 4.90 2.31
C LEU A 62 -15.19 4.61 3.73
N GLY A 63 -16.23 3.77 3.87
CA GLY A 63 -16.71 3.33 5.17
C GLY A 63 -15.65 2.54 5.94
N ARG A 64 -15.88 2.35 7.25
CA ARG A 64 -14.92 1.67 8.14
C ARG A 64 -14.67 0.19 7.81
N ASN A 65 -15.53 -0.44 7.02
CA ASN A 65 -15.56 -1.88 6.81
C ASN A 65 -14.87 -2.26 5.49
N GLY A 66 -13.54 -2.43 5.52
CA GLY A 66 -12.78 -2.92 4.38
C GLY A 66 -11.45 -3.50 4.81
N GLU A 67 -10.80 -4.21 3.90
CA GLU A 67 -9.46 -4.75 4.09
C GLU A 67 -8.51 -4.10 3.09
N ILE A 68 -7.28 -3.82 3.53
CA ILE A 68 -6.19 -3.40 2.65
C ILE A 68 -5.17 -4.52 2.59
N ILE A 69 -4.71 -4.82 1.38
CA ILE A 69 -3.71 -5.83 1.09
C ILE A 69 -2.54 -5.13 0.41
N ILE A 70 -1.35 -5.30 0.96
CA ILE A 70 -0.11 -4.83 0.34
C ILE A 70 0.70 -6.05 -0.04
N GLY A 71 1.16 -6.10 -1.28
CA GLY A 71 1.81 -7.27 -1.83
C GLY A 71 2.83 -6.95 -2.91
N CYS A 72 3.54 -7.98 -3.36
CA CYS A 72 4.41 -7.89 -4.53
C CYS A 72 4.03 -8.95 -5.56
N LYS A 73 4.09 -8.60 -6.85
CA LYS A 73 3.96 -9.56 -7.97
C LYS A 73 5.09 -9.34 -8.96
N ARG A 74 5.46 -10.36 -9.72
CA ARG A 74 6.37 -10.17 -10.86
C ARG A 74 5.61 -9.55 -12.03
N ALA A 75 6.33 -8.88 -12.93
CA ALA A 75 5.75 -8.42 -14.18
C ALA A 75 5.16 -9.61 -14.97
N GLY A 76 3.89 -9.52 -15.33
CA GLY A 76 3.16 -10.58 -16.03
C GLY A 76 2.49 -11.64 -15.14
N ASP A 77 2.79 -11.67 -13.83
CA ASP A 77 2.11 -12.57 -12.90
C ASP A 77 0.74 -12.01 -12.50
N THR A 78 -0.24 -12.89 -12.31
CA THR A 78 -1.56 -12.56 -11.74
C THR A 78 -1.61 -12.73 -10.23
N LEU A 79 -0.71 -13.55 -9.66
CA LEU A 79 -0.67 -13.84 -8.23
C LEU A 79 0.13 -12.78 -7.48
N VAL A 80 -0.50 -12.18 -6.48
CA VAL A 80 0.14 -11.24 -5.56
C VAL A 80 0.63 -12.00 -4.33
N LYS A 81 1.92 -11.92 -4.04
CA LYS A 81 2.48 -12.33 -2.77
C LYS A 81 2.08 -11.31 -1.70
N GLN A 82 1.07 -11.65 -0.90
CA GLN A 82 0.60 -10.82 0.20
C GLN A 82 1.71 -10.63 1.25
N LEU A 83 1.97 -9.37 1.60
CA LEU A 83 2.92 -8.97 2.65
C LEU A 83 2.17 -8.47 3.89
N TYR A 84 1.20 -7.57 3.70
CA TYR A 84 0.30 -7.08 4.74
C TYR A 84 -1.15 -7.37 4.36
N ARG A 85 -1.97 -7.60 5.39
CA ARG A 85 -3.43 -7.58 5.30
C ARG A 85 -4.00 -7.05 6.60
N PHE A 86 -4.88 -6.07 6.52
CA PHE A 86 -5.36 -5.35 7.69
C PHE A 86 -6.68 -4.63 7.44
N ASP A 87 -7.40 -4.31 8.51
CA ASP A 87 -8.67 -3.60 8.45
C ASP A 87 -8.47 -2.10 8.19
N TYR A 88 -9.19 -1.56 7.21
CA TYR A 88 -9.20 -0.13 6.88
C TYR A 88 -9.81 0.73 8.01
N GLY A 89 -10.63 0.12 8.88
CA GLY A 89 -11.37 0.83 9.93
C GLY A 89 -10.49 1.67 10.86
N VAL A 90 -9.25 1.23 11.12
CA VAL A 90 -8.30 1.99 11.96
C VAL A 90 -7.94 3.33 11.30
N PHE A 91 -7.69 3.33 9.98
CA PHE A 91 -7.35 4.52 9.20
C PHE A 91 -8.56 5.42 8.93
N TYR A 92 -9.77 4.84 8.86
CA TYR A 92 -11.01 5.62 8.74
C TYR A 92 -11.17 6.60 9.92
N THR A 93 -10.93 6.12 11.15
CA THR A 93 -11.19 6.89 12.39
C THR A 93 -10.21 8.04 12.66
N LEU A 94 -9.02 8.00 12.06
CA LEU A 94 -7.95 8.98 12.31
C LEU A 94 -7.83 9.97 11.16
N THR A 95 -7.67 11.26 11.44
CA THR A 95 -7.27 12.26 10.44
C THR A 95 -5.84 11.98 9.91
N THR A 96 -5.47 12.51 8.75
CA THR A 96 -4.11 12.32 8.21
C THR A 96 -3.03 12.90 9.13
N THR A 97 -3.33 13.99 9.84
CA THR A 97 -2.44 14.55 10.87
C THR A 97 -2.23 13.57 12.01
N GLN A 98 -3.30 12.95 12.53
CA GLN A 98 -3.20 11.94 13.59
C GLN A 98 -2.44 10.70 13.11
N GLN A 99 -2.68 10.22 11.88
CA GLN A 99 -1.95 9.07 11.34
C GLN A 99 -0.44 9.31 11.20
N ARG A 100 -0.02 10.58 11.02
CA ARG A 100 1.40 10.97 10.98
C ARG A 100 1.99 11.25 12.37
N ASP A 101 1.14 11.37 13.38
CA ASP A 101 1.54 11.67 14.75
C ASP A 101 2.19 10.45 15.41
N LEU A 102 3.25 10.68 16.17
CA LEU A 102 3.94 9.64 16.93
C LEU A 102 3.01 9.00 17.97
N ASP A 103 2.09 9.78 18.54
CA ASP A 103 1.17 9.31 19.59
C ASP A 103 0.17 8.26 19.08
N HIS A 104 -0.06 8.20 17.76
CA HIS A 104 -0.96 7.23 17.13
C HIS A 104 -0.22 6.22 16.26
N ARG A 105 1.12 6.23 16.28
CA ARG A 105 1.95 5.41 15.39
C ARG A 105 1.67 3.93 15.53
N ASP A 106 1.47 3.44 16.74
CA ASP A 106 1.19 2.03 17.00
C ASP A 106 -0.16 1.57 16.41
N MET A 107 -1.13 2.49 16.28
CA MET A 107 -2.42 2.19 15.64
C MET A 107 -2.27 2.01 14.13
N VAL A 108 -1.30 2.68 13.51
CA VAL A 108 -1.07 2.65 12.06
C VAL A 108 0.14 1.80 11.65
N SER A 109 0.87 1.25 12.63
CA SER A 109 2.00 0.34 12.45
C SER A 109 1.51 -1.09 12.43
N LEU A 110 1.54 -1.69 11.23
CA LEU A 110 0.92 -2.98 11.01
C LEU A 110 1.92 -4.11 11.17
N THR A 111 1.49 -5.18 11.85
CA THR A 111 2.30 -6.38 12.03
C THR A 111 2.26 -7.27 10.79
N MET A 112 3.42 -7.77 10.41
CA MET A 112 3.61 -8.81 9.42
C MET A 112 4.01 -10.11 10.13
N GLY A 113 3.68 -11.27 9.55
CA GLY A 113 4.12 -12.57 10.09
C GLY A 113 5.63 -12.84 9.99
N TRP A 114 6.41 -11.85 9.55
CA TRP A 114 7.83 -11.93 9.21
C TRP A 114 8.51 -10.61 9.60
N PRO A 115 9.81 -10.59 9.93
CA PRO A 115 10.50 -9.36 10.35
C PRO A 115 10.65 -8.33 9.22
N TYR A 116 10.64 -8.78 7.96
CA TYR A 116 10.65 -7.93 6.78
C TYR A 116 10.15 -8.69 5.54
N ALA A 117 9.74 -7.93 4.53
CA ALA A 117 9.43 -8.42 3.20
C ALA A 117 10.23 -7.63 2.15
N ILE A 118 10.54 -8.29 1.03
CA ILE A 118 11.30 -7.72 -0.07
C ILE A 118 10.44 -7.74 -1.33
N CYS A 119 10.33 -6.59 -1.99
CA CYS A 119 9.91 -6.43 -3.37
C CYS A 119 11.16 -6.23 -4.22
N LEU A 120 11.45 -7.16 -5.12
CA LEU A 120 12.68 -7.13 -5.91
C LEU A 120 12.60 -6.09 -7.02
N GLY A 121 13.76 -5.62 -7.49
CA GLY A 121 13.81 -4.74 -8.66
C GLY A 121 13.12 -5.36 -9.87
N ASN A 122 12.27 -4.57 -10.54
CA ASN A 122 11.35 -4.95 -11.61
C ASN A 122 10.13 -5.80 -11.18
N GLU A 123 9.96 -6.11 -9.90
CA GLU A 123 8.65 -6.53 -9.39
C GLU A 123 7.74 -5.31 -9.23
N HIS A 124 6.45 -5.58 -9.08
CA HIS A 124 5.45 -4.56 -8.84
C HIS A 124 5.01 -4.60 -7.38
N LEU A 125 5.08 -3.46 -6.71
CA LEU A 125 4.47 -3.24 -5.41
C LEU A 125 3.00 -2.90 -5.62
N ILE A 126 2.13 -3.73 -5.05
CA ILE A 126 0.69 -3.69 -5.24
C ILE A 126 -0.01 -3.31 -3.94
N ILE A 127 -1.00 -2.42 -4.04
CA ILE A 127 -1.96 -2.18 -2.98
C ILE A 127 -3.35 -2.47 -3.52
N GLN A 128 -4.04 -3.37 -2.84
CA GLN A 128 -5.41 -3.75 -3.16
C GLN A 128 -6.31 -3.41 -1.98
N VAL A 129 -7.52 -2.97 -2.28
CA VAL A 129 -8.55 -2.67 -1.30
C VAL A 129 -9.73 -3.57 -1.56
N LYS A 130 -10.15 -4.26 -0.52
CA LYS A 130 -11.36 -5.07 -0.51
C LYS A 130 -12.43 -4.34 0.28
N HIS A 131 -13.45 -3.83 -0.39
CA HIS A 131 -14.49 -3.03 0.26
C HIS A 131 -15.86 -3.21 -0.45
N SER A 132 -16.96 -2.85 0.22
CA SER A 132 -18.31 -2.93 -0.36
C SER A 132 -18.61 -1.78 -1.33
N THR A 133 -17.95 -0.64 -1.11
CA THR A 133 -17.91 0.53 -1.99
C THR A 133 -16.61 0.53 -2.75
N GLU A 134 -16.67 0.86 -4.03
CA GLU A 134 -15.51 0.99 -4.89
C GLU A 134 -14.64 2.18 -4.48
N VAL A 135 -13.31 2.05 -4.63
CA VAL A 135 -12.38 3.16 -4.50
C VAL A 135 -12.23 3.82 -5.87
N ASP A 136 -12.57 5.11 -5.96
CA ASP A 136 -12.23 5.88 -7.15
C ASP A 136 -10.84 6.50 -6.95
N ILE A 137 -9.82 5.87 -7.54
CA ILE A 137 -8.42 6.30 -7.47
C ILE A 137 -8.17 7.70 -8.04
N SER A 138 -9.10 8.23 -8.85
CA SER A 138 -8.96 9.57 -9.43
C SER A 138 -9.22 10.71 -8.44
N GLN A 139 -9.81 10.41 -7.28
CA GLN A 139 -10.18 11.38 -6.27
C GLN A 139 -8.95 12.00 -5.59
N VAL A 140 -8.98 13.32 -5.44
CA VAL A 140 -7.90 14.10 -4.79
C VAL A 140 -7.76 13.84 -3.30
N ALA A 141 -8.81 13.27 -2.67
CA ALA A 141 -8.79 12.90 -1.27
C ALA A 141 -8.01 11.60 -0.99
N ASN A 142 -7.68 10.82 -2.03
CA ASN A 142 -6.89 9.60 -1.86
C ASN A 142 -5.46 9.93 -1.46
N LEU A 143 -4.96 9.24 -0.44
CA LEU A 143 -3.61 9.36 0.05
C LEU A 143 -3.13 8.01 0.55
N ILE A 144 -1.96 7.58 0.08
CA ILE A 144 -1.24 6.45 0.65
C ILE A 144 0.22 6.86 0.86
N GLU A 145 0.69 6.79 2.10
CA GLU A 145 2.07 7.07 2.44
C GLU A 145 2.63 6.01 3.38
N PHE A 146 3.85 5.59 3.10
CA PHE A 146 4.61 4.71 3.99
C PHE A 146 6.09 4.78 3.65
N ASN A 147 6.90 4.30 4.59
CA ASN A 147 8.33 4.25 4.42
C ASN A 147 8.75 2.88 3.88
N VAL A 148 9.59 2.89 2.85
CA VAL A 148 10.30 1.68 2.38
C VAL A 148 11.79 1.90 2.48
N ASN A 149 12.53 0.83 2.77
CA ASN A 149 13.97 0.87 2.70
C ASN A 149 14.45 0.41 1.33
N ARG A 150 15.09 1.33 0.62
CA ARG A 150 15.68 1.08 -0.70
C ARG A 150 17.11 0.57 -0.51
N ILE A 151 17.38 -0.64 -1.01
CA ILE A 151 18.72 -1.24 -1.00
C ILE A 151 19.13 -1.55 -2.44
N ALA A 152 20.38 -1.21 -2.81
CA ALA A 152 20.94 -1.57 -4.10
C ALA A 152 20.90 -3.09 -4.29
N LYS A 153 20.53 -3.55 -5.48
CA LYS A 153 20.54 -4.97 -5.82
C LYS A 153 21.98 -5.46 -5.72
N ILE A 154 22.23 -6.40 -4.80
CA ILE A 154 23.52 -7.07 -4.72
C ILE A 154 23.60 -8.02 -5.92
N GLN A 155 24.50 -7.73 -6.86
CA GLN A 155 24.90 -8.71 -7.86
C GLN A 155 25.76 -9.74 -7.13
N ILE A 156 25.29 -10.99 -7.08
CA ILE A 156 26.07 -12.15 -6.63
C ILE A 156 26.69 -12.78 -7.87
#